data_AF-A0A538E7T0-F1
#
_entry.id   AF-A0A538E7T0-F1
#
_cell.length_a   1.000
_cell.length_b   1.000
_cell.length_c   1.000
_cell.angle_alpha   90.00
_cell.angle_beta   90.00
_cell.angle_gamma   90.00
#
_symmetry.space_group_name_H-M   'P 1'
#
loop_
_entity.id
_entity.type
_entity.pdbx_description
1 polymer ?
#
loop_
_entity_poly.entity_id
_entity_poly.type
_entity_poly.pdbx_seq_one_letter_code
_entity_poly.pdbx_strand_id
1 'polypeptide(L)'
;MHTTMRRLAVGALGLVFVGTTAAAVSVTVLRFSTVVRDSKPVGSDEPSWVPAQKFGEVHAGIVPDASTMTDWYYAFPTADQRRFDAVNWNAHFVFAAVLKQRTSGYGITIKRVSLQRVSRTIRQLCVLASIEKPRPGEAVISRPYYSDHAVRMSNARFRLDQFHFTIPTRFVVRATSGQLLAVSRNGGSLGNSFVSSKPKRCTADLRASVEGSSR
;
A
#
# COMPACT_ATOMS: atom_id res chain seq x y z
N MET A 1 80.78 -9.83 16.98
CA MET A 1 80.21 -8.89 15.99
C MET A 1 78.72 -8.77 16.25
N HIS A 2 78.28 -7.64 16.81
CA HIS A 2 76.87 -7.33 17.05
C HIS A 2 76.30 -6.55 15.87
N THR A 3 75.19 -7.01 15.32
CA THR A 3 74.36 -6.24 14.38
C THR A 3 72.92 -6.22 14.88
N THR A 4 72.51 -5.01 15.26
CA THR A 4 71.15 -4.54 15.54
C THR A 4 70.20 -4.73 14.35
N MET A 5 68.96 -5.17 14.61
CA MET A 5 67.80 -4.76 13.81
C MET A 5 66.61 -4.41 14.70
N ARG A 6 66.08 -3.22 14.42
CA ARG A 6 64.97 -2.53 15.09
C ARG A 6 63.69 -2.72 14.27
N ARG A 7 62.59 -2.93 15.00
CA ARG A 7 61.20 -2.49 14.75
C ARG A 7 60.43 -3.09 13.57
N LEU A 8 59.22 -3.56 13.85
CA LEU A 8 57.98 -2.86 13.45
C LEU A 8 56.77 -3.44 14.19
N ALA A 9 56.24 -2.67 15.13
CA ALA A 9 54.90 -2.88 15.69
C ALA A 9 53.88 -2.41 14.65
N VAL A 10 53.06 -3.32 14.14
CA VAL A 10 51.89 -3.00 13.34
C VAL A 10 50.69 -3.05 14.28
N GLY A 11 50.29 -1.88 14.77
CA GLY A 11 49.04 -1.70 15.51
C GLY A 11 47.87 -1.99 14.56
N ALA A 12 47.06 -2.98 14.91
CA ALA A 12 45.82 -3.29 14.20
C ALA A 12 44.84 -2.13 14.38
N LEU A 13 44.56 -1.40 13.30
CA LEU A 13 43.42 -0.49 13.23
C LEU A 13 42.13 -1.31 13.38
N GLY A 14 41.47 -1.17 14.53
CA GLY A 14 40.13 -1.65 14.75
C GLY A 14 39.14 -0.90 13.85
N LEU A 15 38.64 -1.57 12.82
CA LEU A 15 37.46 -1.13 12.07
C LEU A 15 36.25 -1.18 13.01
N VAL A 16 35.84 -0.01 13.50
CA VAL A 16 34.55 0.17 14.15
C VAL A 16 33.47 0.00 13.08
N PHE A 17 32.98 -1.22 12.93
CA PHE A 17 31.72 -1.46 12.24
C PHE A 17 30.64 -0.75 13.05
N VAL A 18 30.23 0.44 12.60
CA VAL A 18 28.94 1.03 12.97
C VAL A 18 27.87 0.17 12.31
N GLY A 19 27.64 -0.99 12.90
CA GLY A 19 26.52 -1.86 12.58
C GLY A 19 25.26 -1.09 12.90
N THR A 20 24.68 -0.40 11.92
CA THR A 20 23.26 -0.10 11.97
C THR A 20 22.56 -1.45 11.98
N THR A 21 22.19 -1.92 13.16
CA THR A 21 21.32 -3.08 13.32
C THR A 21 19.98 -2.70 12.71
N ALA A 22 19.87 -2.87 11.39
CA ALA A 22 18.58 -2.84 10.72
C ALA A 22 17.79 -3.99 11.31
N ALA A 23 16.93 -3.68 12.29
CA ALA A 23 16.06 -4.66 12.90
C ALA A 23 15.35 -5.43 11.77
N ALA A 24 15.50 -6.75 11.75
CA ALA A 24 14.94 -7.59 10.71
C ALA A 24 13.43 -7.35 10.64
N VAL A 25 13.00 -6.69 9.55
CA VAL A 25 11.59 -6.42 9.31
C VAL A 25 10.97 -7.73 8.84
N SER A 26 10.18 -8.37 9.70
CA SER A 26 9.35 -9.49 9.29
C SER A 26 8.23 -8.97 8.37
N VAL A 27 8.21 -9.49 7.14
CA VAL A 27 7.22 -9.16 6.11
C VAL A 27 6.49 -10.43 5.72
N THR A 28 5.16 -10.42 5.79
CA THR A 28 4.31 -11.54 5.35
C THR A 28 3.44 -11.09 4.18
N VAL A 29 3.58 -11.72 3.01
CA VAL A 29 2.72 -11.42 1.86
C VAL A 29 1.30 -11.96 2.11
N LEU A 30 0.31 -11.10 1.95
CA LEU A 30 -1.11 -11.45 2.05
C LEU A 30 -1.63 -11.80 0.66
N ARG A 31 -2.25 -12.99 0.53
CA ARG A 31 -3.03 -13.32 -0.67
C ARG A 31 -4.30 -12.47 -0.68
N PHE A 32 -4.66 -11.99 -1.86
CA PHE A 32 -5.87 -11.20 -2.05
C PHE A 32 -6.61 -11.62 -3.32
N SER A 33 -7.88 -11.25 -3.40
CA SER A 33 -8.68 -11.31 -4.62
C SER A 33 -9.25 -9.93 -4.91
N THR A 34 -9.32 -9.55 -6.18
CA THR A 34 -9.95 -8.28 -6.59
C THR A 34 -11.45 -8.35 -6.32
N VAL A 35 -11.99 -7.28 -5.70
CA VAL A 35 -13.42 -7.06 -5.53
C VAL A 35 -13.93 -6.19 -6.68
N VAL A 36 -13.27 -5.06 -6.90
CA VAL A 36 -13.53 -4.12 -8.00
C VAL A 36 -12.23 -3.56 -8.55
N ARG A 37 -12.24 -3.19 -9.82
CA ARG A 37 -11.14 -2.50 -10.48
C ARG A 37 -11.64 -1.73 -11.69
N ASP A 38 -11.30 -0.45 -11.73
CA ASP A 38 -11.46 0.45 -12.88
C ASP A 38 -12.85 0.36 -13.54
N SER A 39 -13.90 0.33 -12.71
CA SER A 39 -15.26 0.26 -13.20
C SER A 39 -15.66 1.56 -13.91
N LYS A 40 -16.36 1.41 -15.03
CA LYS A 40 -16.80 2.50 -15.90
C LYS A 40 -18.32 2.67 -15.77
N PRO A 41 -18.83 3.44 -14.80
CA PRO A 41 -20.25 3.73 -14.69
C PRO A 41 -20.78 4.47 -15.92
N VAL A 42 -22.07 4.31 -16.17
CA VAL A 42 -22.82 4.98 -17.23
C VAL A 42 -24.13 5.49 -16.63
N GLY A 43 -24.49 6.76 -16.88
CA GLY A 43 -25.80 7.31 -16.50
C GLY A 43 -25.94 7.56 -14.99
N SER A 44 -27.05 7.12 -14.38
CA SER A 44 -27.35 7.37 -12.95
C SER A 44 -26.43 6.65 -11.96
N ASP A 45 -25.56 5.76 -12.43
CA ASP A 45 -24.56 5.04 -11.63
C ASP A 45 -23.26 5.84 -11.43
N GLU A 46 -23.20 7.09 -11.90
CA GLU A 46 -22.05 7.96 -11.71
C GLU A 46 -21.93 8.44 -10.25
N PRO A 47 -20.78 8.24 -9.58
CA PRO A 47 -20.60 8.69 -8.20
C PRO A 47 -20.58 10.23 -8.09
N SER A 48 -21.16 10.79 -7.02
CA SER A 48 -21.19 12.25 -6.76
C SER A 48 -20.05 12.70 -5.83
N TRP A 49 -19.18 13.65 -6.23
CA TRP A 49 -18.03 14.08 -5.39
C TRP A 49 -17.75 15.58 -5.31
N VAL A 50 -17.18 15.94 -4.15
CA VAL A 50 -16.57 17.21 -3.67
C VAL A 50 -15.40 17.69 -4.57
N PRO A 51 -14.92 18.96 -4.44
CA PRO A 51 -14.18 19.65 -5.49
C PRO A 51 -12.85 18.98 -5.88
N ALA A 52 -12.45 19.22 -7.14
CA ALA A 52 -11.31 18.62 -7.81
C ALA A 52 -10.02 18.67 -6.98
N GLN A 53 -9.36 17.51 -6.84
CA GLN A 53 -8.03 17.35 -6.24
C GLN A 53 -6.96 17.18 -7.33
N LYS A 54 -5.69 16.95 -6.94
CA LYS A 54 -4.57 16.86 -7.89
C LYS A 54 -4.58 15.55 -8.68
N PHE A 55 -4.27 15.62 -9.98
CA PHE A 55 -4.18 14.45 -10.86
C PHE A 55 -3.19 13.41 -10.31
N GLY A 56 -3.62 12.15 -10.29
CA GLY A 56 -2.78 11.02 -9.87
C GLY A 56 -2.49 10.94 -8.37
N GLU A 57 -3.12 11.80 -7.55
CA GLU A 57 -3.04 11.64 -6.10
C GLU A 57 -3.80 10.36 -5.67
N VAL A 58 -3.18 9.53 -4.86
CA VAL A 58 -3.75 8.24 -4.43
C VAL A 58 -4.35 8.39 -3.05
N HIS A 59 -5.49 7.75 -2.89
CA HIS A 59 -6.19 7.72 -1.64
C HIS A 59 -6.61 6.30 -1.37
N ALA A 60 -6.36 5.82 -0.15
CA ALA A 60 -6.54 4.41 0.16
C ALA A 60 -7.00 4.20 1.60
N GLY A 61 -7.45 2.99 1.90
CA GLY A 61 -7.79 2.61 3.26
C GLY A 61 -8.12 1.15 3.45
N ILE A 62 -8.15 0.78 4.72
CA ILE A 62 -8.49 -0.55 5.20
C ILE A 62 -9.95 -0.49 5.62
N VAL A 63 -10.76 -1.35 5.04
CA VAL A 63 -12.18 -1.48 5.31
C VAL A 63 -12.38 -2.80 6.05
N PRO A 64 -12.50 -2.78 7.39
CA PRO A 64 -12.56 -3.99 8.21
C PRO A 64 -13.91 -4.72 8.12
N ASP A 65 -14.99 -3.98 7.84
CA ASP A 65 -16.37 -4.48 7.92
C ASP A 65 -17.33 -3.75 6.96
N ALA A 66 -18.55 -4.27 6.86
CA ALA A 66 -19.60 -3.75 6.00
C ALA A 66 -20.05 -2.32 6.40
N SER A 67 -20.07 -2.00 7.69
CA SER A 67 -20.42 -0.65 8.17
C SER A 67 -19.44 0.38 7.63
N THR A 68 -18.13 0.12 7.77
CA THR A 68 -17.08 1.00 7.26
C THR A 68 -17.14 1.10 5.74
N MET A 69 -17.54 0.02 5.04
CA MET A 69 -17.69 0.04 3.60
C MET A 69 -18.87 0.92 3.14
N THR A 70 -19.95 0.95 3.90
CA THR A 70 -21.12 1.77 3.60
C THR A 70 -20.76 3.26 3.55
N ASP A 71 -19.89 3.70 4.45
CA ASP A 71 -19.33 5.07 4.44
C ASP A 71 -18.48 5.38 3.18
N TRP A 72 -18.13 4.37 2.38
CA TRP A 72 -17.28 4.47 1.20
C TRP A 72 -18.04 4.24 -0.11
N TYR A 73 -19.28 3.77 -0.08
CA TYR A 73 -20.09 3.49 -1.28
C TYR A 73 -20.23 4.69 -2.21
N TYR A 74 -20.16 5.86 -1.62
CA TYR A 74 -20.03 7.13 -2.29
C TYR A 74 -19.01 7.12 -3.43
N ALA A 75 -17.90 6.37 -3.30
CA ALA A 75 -16.72 6.43 -4.19
C ALA A 75 -16.82 5.44 -5.35
N PHE A 76 -17.83 4.57 -5.32
CA PHE A 76 -17.98 3.44 -6.21
C PHE A 76 -19.35 3.49 -6.90
N PRO A 77 -19.44 3.09 -8.17
CA PRO A 77 -20.71 2.87 -8.85
C PRO A 77 -21.63 1.90 -8.09
N THR A 78 -22.94 2.02 -8.26
CA THR A 78 -23.94 1.12 -7.63
C THR A 78 -23.65 -0.37 -7.93
N ALA A 79 -23.24 -0.68 -9.16
CA ALA A 79 -22.89 -2.04 -9.56
C ALA A 79 -21.71 -2.62 -8.76
N ASP A 80 -20.78 -1.76 -8.33
CA ASP A 80 -19.64 -2.14 -7.50
C ASP A 80 -20.02 -2.25 -6.02
N GLN A 81 -20.94 -1.44 -5.53
CA GLN A 81 -21.49 -1.56 -4.16
C GLN A 81 -22.02 -2.98 -3.91
N ARG A 82 -22.73 -3.57 -4.88
CA ARG A 82 -23.20 -4.97 -4.80
C ARG A 82 -22.07 -6.00 -4.69
N ARG A 83 -20.91 -5.72 -5.30
CA ARG A 83 -19.73 -6.61 -5.17
C ARG A 83 -19.12 -6.53 -3.78
N PHE A 84 -19.21 -5.38 -3.13
CA PHE A 84 -18.84 -5.21 -1.73
C PHE A 84 -19.86 -5.85 -0.78
N ASP A 85 -21.16 -5.76 -1.06
CA ASP A 85 -22.21 -6.45 -0.29
C ASP A 85 -22.01 -7.98 -0.29
N ALA A 86 -21.48 -8.53 -1.39
CA ALA A 86 -21.19 -9.96 -1.53
C ALA A 86 -19.89 -10.41 -0.81
N VAL A 87 -19.15 -9.50 -0.17
CA VAL A 87 -17.97 -9.86 0.62
C VAL A 87 -18.42 -10.53 1.92
N ASN A 88 -17.89 -11.73 2.22
CA ASN A 88 -18.05 -12.32 3.54
C ASN A 88 -17.13 -11.59 4.54
N TRP A 89 -17.65 -10.51 5.14
CA TRP A 89 -16.95 -9.63 6.09
C TRP A 89 -16.55 -10.32 7.40
N ASN A 90 -17.19 -11.44 7.75
CA ASN A 90 -16.77 -12.26 8.90
C ASN A 90 -15.46 -13.02 8.64
N ALA A 91 -15.08 -13.22 7.38
CA ALA A 91 -13.88 -13.95 6.98
C ALA A 91 -12.85 -13.08 6.23
N HIS A 92 -13.23 -11.88 5.81
CA HIS A 92 -12.42 -11.02 4.98
C HIS A 92 -12.52 -9.56 5.38
N PHE A 93 -11.46 -8.82 5.08
CA PHE A 93 -11.46 -7.36 5.07
C PHE A 93 -10.97 -6.88 3.71
N VAL A 94 -11.24 -5.61 3.40
CA VAL A 94 -10.89 -5.00 2.11
C VAL A 94 -9.78 -3.96 2.30
N PHE A 95 -8.91 -3.85 1.31
CA PHE A 95 -8.09 -2.66 1.11
C PHE A 95 -8.49 -2.04 -0.22
N ALA A 96 -8.90 -0.78 -0.19
CA ALA A 96 -9.29 -0.04 -1.38
C ALA A 96 -8.31 1.09 -1.64
N ALA A 97 -7.97 1.29 -2.92
CA ALA A 97 -7.18 2.41 -3.39
C ALA A 97 -7.86 3.04 -4.60
N VAL A 98 -7.98 4.37 -4.59
CA VAL A 98 -8.61 5.17 -5.64
C VAL A 98 -7.69 6.33 -6.02
N LEU A 99 -7.73 6.75 -7.28
CA LEU A 99 -7.13 8.02 -7.69
C LEU A 99 -8.10 9.15 -7.36
N LYS A 100 -7.62 10.24 -6.75
CA LYS A 100 -8.45 11.36 -6.29
C LYS A 100 -9.02 12.22 -7.42
N GLN A 101 -8.47 12.09 -8.63
CA GLN A 101 -9.01 12.75 -9.79
C GLN A 101 -9.47 11.72 -10.83
N ARG A 102 -10.64 12.00 -11.38
CA ARG A 102 -11.28 11.19 -12.39
C ARG A 102 -10.64 11.50 -13.74
N THR A 103 -9.81 10.61 -14.29
CA THR A 103 -9.11 10.92 -15.54
C THR A 103 -8.94 9.74 -16.48
N SER A 104 -9.07 10.00 -17.78
CA SER A 104 -8.64 9.03 -18.80
C SER A 104 -7.14 8.79 -18.76
N GLY A 105 -6.74 7.56 -19.03
CA GLY A 105 -5.33 7.14 -19.12
C GLY A 105 -4.62 7.01 -17.77
N TYR A 106 -5.27 7.38 -16.67
CA TYR A 106 -4.77 7.10 -15.33
C TYR A 106 -5.39 5.81 -14.80
N GLY A 107 -4.54 4.96 -14.21
CA GLY A 107 -4.91 3.67 -13.66
C GLY A 107 -4.22 3.41 -12.33
N ILE A 108 -4.88 2.77 -11.37
CA ILE A 108 -4.24 2.24 -10.17
C ILE A 108 -4.41 0.73 -10.11
N THR A 109 -3.35 0.01 -9.77
CA THR A 109 -3.45 -1.44 -9.59
C THR A 109 -2.60 -1.90 -8.42
N ILE A 110 -3.25 -2.42 -7.38
CA ILE A 110 -2.58 -3.14 -6.30
C ILE A 110 -1.91 -4.40 -6.85
N LYS A 111 -0.60 -4.50 -6.67
CA LYS A 111 0.24 -5.63 -7.11
C LYS A 111 0.59 -6.57 -5.97
N ARG A 112 0.77 -6.03 -4.77
CA ARG A 112 1.12 -6.80 -3.58
C ARG A 112 0.62 -6.09 -2.34
N VAL A 113 0.11 -6.87 -1.39
CA VAL A 113 -0.14 -6.43 -0.03
C VAL A 113 0.68 -7.30 0.91
N SER A 114 1.43 -6.68 1.81
CA SER A 114 2.20 -7.38 2.82
C SER A 114 1.91 -6.83 4.20
N LEU A 115 1.81 -7.69 5.19
CA LEU A 115 1.83 -7.31 6.59
C LEU A 115 3.27 -7.03 7.01
N GLN A 116 3.49 -5.88 7.62
CA GLN A 116 4.79 -5.46 8.14
C GLN A 116 4.71 -5.17 9.63
N ARG A 117 5.61 -5.76 10.41
CA ARG A 117 5.82 -5.41 11.81
C ARG A 117 6.88 -4.30 11.90
N VAL A 118 6.45 -3.09 12.29
CA VAL A 118 7.33 -1.91 12.42
C VAL A 118 7.95 -1.83 13.81
N SER A 119 7.21 -2.25 14.84
CA SER A 119 7.69 -2.42 16.21
C SER A 119 6.96 -3.60 16.86
N ARG A 120 7.26 -3.91 18.13
CA ARG A 120 6.52 -4.94 18.89
C ARG A 120 5.01 -4.69 18.94
N THR A 121 4.60 -3.43 18.92
CA THR A 121 3.19 -3.01 19.07
C THR A 121 2.58 -2.48 17.78
N ILE A 122 3.39 -2.16 16.76
CA ILE A 122 2.92 -1.54 15.52
C ILE A 122 3.02 -2.52 14.36
N ARG A 123 1.86 -2.85 13.79
CA ARG A 123 1.71 -3.54 12.51
C ARG A 123 1.09 -2.59 11.49
N GLN A 124 1.51 -2.70 10.23
CA GLN A 124 0.92 -1.96 9.13
C GLN A 124 0.85 -2.81 7.86
N LEU A 125 -0.05 -2.46 6.94
CA LEU A 125 -0.02 -2.99 5.58
C LEU A 125 0.97 -2.20 4.72
N CYS A 126 1.90 -2.88 4.07
CA CYS A 126 2.72 -2.35 3.01
C CYS A 126 2.10 -2.77 1.67
N VAL A 127 1.60 -1.80 0.92
CA VAL A 127 0.93 -2.03 -0.36
C VAL A 127 1.82 -1.51 -1.49
N LEU A 128 2.13 -2.39 -2.44
CA LEU A 128 2.75 -2.00 -3.70
C LEU A 128 1.67 -1.89 -4.76
N ALA A 129 1.61 -0.74 -5.42
CA ALA A 129 0.69 -0.47 -6.51
C ALA A 129 1.45 0.02 -7.75
N SER A 130 0.94 -0.26 -8.94
CA SER A 130 1.34 0.44 -10.16
C SER A 130 0.38 1.59 -10.43
N ILE A 131 0.92 2.71 -10.88
CA ILE A 131 0.14 3.84 -11.39
C ILE A 131 0.38 3.91 -12.88
N GLU A 132 -0.66 3.68 -13.65
CA GLU A 132 -0.68 3.97 -15.07
C GLU A 132 -0.94 5.47 -15.26
N LYS A 133 -0.23 6.07 -16.21
CA LYS A 133 -0.35 7.48 -16.58
C LYS A 133 -0.59 7.55 -18.10
N PRO A 134 -1.33 8.56 -18.58
CA PRO A 134 -1.48 8.81 -20.00
C PRO A 134 -0.11 9.04 -20.64
N ARG A 135 0.05 8.58 -21.87
CA ARG A 135 1.31 8.76 -22.60
C ARG A 135 1.51 10.25 -22.92
N PRO A 136 2.77 10.71 -23.09
CA PRO A 136 3.02 12.06 -23.58
C PRO A 136 2.25 12.32 -24.88
N GLY A 137 1.46 13.40 -24.90
CA GLY A 137 0.62 13.77 -26.04
C GLY A 137 -0.80 13.19 -26.03
N GLU A 138 -1.14 12.29 -25.11
CA GLU A 138 -2.53 11.84 -24.93
C GLU A 138 -3.35 12.87 -24.13
N ALA A 139 -4.59 13.10 -24.55
CA ALA A 139 -5.50 13.98 -23.84
C ALA A 139 -5.89 13.40 -22.47
N VAL A 140 -5.73 14.21 -21.42
CA VAL A 140 -6.21 13.90 -20.07
C VAL A 140 -7.60 14.48 -19.92
N ILE A 141 -8.63 13.61 -20.00
CA ILE A 141 -10.03 14.00 -19.94
C ILE A 141 -10.57 13.68 -18.55
N SER A 142 -11.21 14.65 -17.90
CA SER A 142 -11.93 14.42 -16.66
C SER A 142 -13.08 13.44 -16.90
N ARG A 143 -13.15 12.34 -16.13
CA ARG A 143 -14.20 11.30 -16.28
C ARG A 143 -15.25 11.42 -15.18
N PRO A 144 -16.40 10.75 -15.30
CA PRO A 144 -17.36 10.68 -14.20
C PRO A 144 -17.01 9.61 -13.15
N TYR A 145 -15.90 8.89 -13.31
CA TYR A 145 -15.48 7.81 -12.42
C TYR A 145 -14.00 7.86 -12.05
N TYR A 146 -13.66 7.27 -10.92
CA TYR A 146 -12.28 7.12 -10.48
C TYR A 146 -11.65 5.87 -11.08
N SER A 147 -10.33 5.90 -11.24
CA SER A 147 -9.59 4.65 -11.30
C SER A 147 -9.46 4.11 -9.89
N ASP A 148 -9.92 2.88 -9.70
CA ASP A 148 -9.92 2.19 -8.42
C ASP A 148 -9.33 0.79 -8.55
N HIS A 149 -8.86 0.28 -7.41
CA HIS A 149 -8.66 -1.14 -7.22
C HIS A 149 -8.91 -1.45 -5.75
N ALA A 150 -9.95 -2.24 -5.48
CA ALA A 150 -10.20 -2.78 -4.16
C ALA A 150 -9.96 -4.29 -4.14
N VAL A 151 -9.28 -4.75 -3.10
CA VAL A 151 -8.92 -6.16 -2.93
C VAL A 151 -9.37 -6.64 -1.56
N ARG A 152 -9.93 -7.86 -1.51
CA ARG A 152 -10.26 -8.54 -0.26
C ARG A 152 -9.15 -9.49 0.15
N MET A 153 -8.93 -9.59 1.46
CA MET A 153 -7.94 -10.47 2.08
C MET A 153 -8.58 -11.21 3.25
N SER A 154 -8.14 -12.44 3.51
CA SER A 154 -8.63 -13.21 4.65
C SER A 154 -8.24 -12.55 5.97
N ASN A 155 -9.19 -12.45 6.89
CA ASN A 155 -8.96 -11.94 8.25
C ASN A 155 -8.45 -13.01 9.23
N ALA A 156 -8.32 -14.27 8.81
CA ALA A 156 -8.03 -15.41 9.70
C ALA A 156 -6.75 -15.24 10.53
N ARG A 157 -5.71 -14.61 9.95
CA ARG A 157 -4.43 -14.31 10.64
C ARG A 157 -4.51 -13.19 11.67
N PHE A 158 -5.62 -12.47 11.72
CA PHE A 158 -5.85 -11.36 12.61
C PHE A 158 -6.87 -11.69 13.69
N ARG A 159 -7.47 -12.88 13.65
CA ARG A 159 -8.48 -13.34 14.59
C ARG A 159 -7.87 -13.49 15.99
N LEU A 160 -8.51 -12.88 16.99
CA LEU A 160 -8.22 -13.11 18.41
C LEU A 160 -9.13 -14.20 18.96
N ASP A 161 -10.42 -14.10 18.68
CA ASP A 161 -11.45 -15.06 19.07
C ASP A 161 -12.56 -15.10 18.01
N GLN A 162 -13.73 -15.65 18.31
CA GLN A 162 -14.82 -15.77 17.35
C GLN A 162 -15.49 -14.45 16.94
N PHE A 163 -15.31 -13.38 17.70
CA PHE A 163 -15.94 -12.08 17.47
C PHE A 163 -14.94 -10.95 17.25
N HIS A 164 -13.69 -11.11 17.73
CA HIS A 164 -12.69 -10.04 17.71
C HIS A 164 -11.55 -10.32 16.73
N PHE A 165 -11.17 -9.28 15.99
CA PHE A 165 -10.06 -9.28 15.05
C PHE A 165 -9.14 -8.09 15.30
N THR A 166 -7.84 -8.27 15.10
CA THR A 166 -6.82 -7.22 15.19
C THR A 166 -6.24 -6.90 13.81
N ILE A 167 -7.13 -6.55 12.88
CA ILE A 167 -6.74 -6.09 11.55
C ILE A 167 -5.91 -4.80 11.73
N PRO A 168 -4.76 -4.66 11.04
CA PRO A 168 -3.99 -3.44 11.11
C PRO A 168 -4.83 -2.23 10.70
N THR A 169 -4.71 -1.13 11.43
CA THR A 169 -5.36 0.14 11.08
C THR A 169 -4.42 1.09 10.34
N ARG A 170 -3.16 0.69 10.17
CA ARG A 170 -2.12 1.47 9.50
C ARG A 170 -1.75 0.87 8.15
N PHE A 171 -1.46 1.72 7.18
CA PHE A 171 -0.96 1.31 5.88
C PHE A 171 0.01 2.33 5.28
N VAL A 172 0.84 1.83 4.36
CA VAL A 172 1.68 2.61 3.45
C VAL A 172 1.46 2.06 2.05
N VAL A 173 1.14 2.94 1.09
CA VAL A 173 1.08 2.59 -0.33
C VAL A 173 2.30 3.18 -1.02
N ARG A 174 3.03 2.34 -1.77
CA ARG A 174 4.12 2.76 -2.64
C ARG A 174 3.89 2.33 -4.08
N ALA A 175 4.39 3.14 -5.00
CA ALA A 175 4.54 2.76 -6.38
C ALA A 175 5.55 1.60 -6.49
N THR A 176 5.47 0.82 -7.56
CA THR A 176 6.51 -0.15 -7.93
C THR A 176 7.89 0.49 -8.12
N SER A 177 7.93 1.79 -8.49
CA SER A 177 9.15 2.61 -8.54
C SER A 177 9.71 3.00 -7.17
N GLY A 178 9.02 2.66 -6.07
CA GLY A 178 9.38 3.04 -4.70
C GLY A 178 8.82 4.39 -4.23
N GLN A 179 8.23 5.20 -5.13
CA GLN A 179 7.58 6.46 -4.76
C GLN A 179 6.49 6.23 -3.70
N LEU A 180 6.40 7.11 -2.69
CA LEU A 180 5.31 7.06 -1.71
C LEU A 180 4.02 7.60 -2.35
N LEU A 181 2.94 6.82 -2.28
CA LEU A 181 1.65 7.15 -2.90
C LEU A 181 0.55 7.48 -1.89
N ALA A 182 0.46 6.78 -0.76
CA ALA A 182 -0.51 7.05 0.32
C ALA A 182 0.02 6.56 1.68
N VAL A 183 -0.46 7.15 2.78
CA VAL A 183 -0.18 6.69 4.15
C VAL A 183 -1.36 6.98 5.07
N SER A 184 -1.71 6.02 5.94
CA SER A 184 -2.79 6.15 6.91
C SER A 184 -2.49 7.13 8.05
N ARG A 185 -3.50 7.87 8.52
CA ARG A 185 -3.59 8.38 9.90
C ARG A 185 -4.35 7.38 10.79
N ASN A 186 -4.23 7.50 12.12
CA ASN A 186 -4.95 6.71 13.14
C ASN A 186 -6.35 6.25 12.67
N GLY A 187 -6.51 4.97 12.27
CA GLY A 187 -7.82 4.41 11.88
C GLY A 187 -8.35 4.79 10.49
N GLY A 188 -7.47 5.18 9.54
CA GLY A 188 -7.77 5.93 8.32
C GLY A 188 -9.02 5.54 7.49
N SER A 189 -9.95 6.50 7.39
CA SER A 189 -10.96 6.60 6.33
C SER A 189 -10.38 7.22 5.05
N LEU A 190 -11.14 7.11 3.95
CA LEU A 190 -10.84 7.72 2.66
C LEU A 190 -10.27 9.16 2.86
N GLY A 191 -11.07 10.09 3.37
CA GLY A 191 -10.78 11.54 3.36
C GLY A 191 -9.48 12.02 4.03
N ASN A 192 -8.70 11.15 4.68
CA ASN A 192 -7.54 11.50 5.51
C ASN A 192 -6.17 11.08 4.93
N SER A 193 -6.09 10.88 3.62
CA SER A 193 -4.83 10.53 2.94
C SER A 193 -3.87 11.74 2.87
N PHE A 194 -2.87 11.74 3.78
CA PHE A 194 -1.69 12.60 4.02
C PHE A 194 -1.76 13.81 4.98
N VAL A 195 -1.14 13.67 6.17
CA VAL A 195 -0.05 14.51 6.76
C VAL A 195 0.63 13.67 7.88
N SER A 196 1.97 13.66 7.96
CA SER A 196 2.79 12.79 8.84
C SER A 196 3.34 13.49 10.11
N SER A 197 3.33 12.82 11.26
CA SER A 197 4.31 13.02 12.36
C SER A 197 5.17 11.76 12.68
N LYS A 198 5.21 10.82 11.70
CA LYS A 198 5.98 9.55 11.55
C LYS A 198 5.29 8.27 12.10
N PRO A 199 4.93 7.33 11.21
CA PRO A 199 5.76 6.12 11.08
C PRO A 199 5.95 5.66 9.62
N LYS A 200 7.18 5.25 9.26
CA LYS A 200 7.55 4.65 7.97
C LYS A 200 8.54 3.53 8.28
N ARG A 201 8.48 2.37 7.63
CA ARG A 201 9.20 2.14 6.36
C ARG A 201 8.46 1.09 5.56
N CYS A 202 8.18 1.34 4.29
CA CYS A 202 8.55 0.34 3.29
C CYS A 202 9.88 0.86 2.72
N THR A 203 11.03 0.24 2.99
CA THR A 203 12.31 0.58 2.35
C THR A 203 12.56 -0.47 1.29
N ALA A 204 12.54 -0.05 0.02
CA ALA A 204 12.71 -0.96 -1.09
C ALA A 204 14.15 -1.51 -1.05
N ASP A 205 14.30 -2.77 -0.62
CA ASP A 205 15.22 -3.66 -1.31
C ASP A 205 14.37 -4.64 -2.11
N LEU A 206 14.17 -4.26 -3.37
CA LEU A 206 13.69 -5.07 -4.49
C LEU A 206 14.73 -6.13 -4.92
N ARG A 207 15.74 -6.43 -4.08
CA ARG A 207 17.02 -6.98 -4.54
C ARG A 207 17.02 -8.44 -5.02
N ALA A 208 15.89 -9.13 -5.07
CA ALA A 208 15.81 -10.44 -5.72
C ALA A 208 14.39 -10.73 -6.25
N SER A 209 14.04 -10.08 -7.35
CA SER A 209 13.31 -10.76 -8.46
C SER A 209 13.79 -10.24 -9.81
N VAL A 210 15.06 -9.83 -9.87
CA VAL A 210 15.89 -9.99 -11.07
C VAL A 210 16.89 -11.07 -10.69
N GLU A 211 16.71 -12.28 -11.20
CA GLU A 211 17.82 -13.17 -11.56
C GLU A 211 17.30 -14.32 -12.44
N GLY A 212 17.72 -14.33 -13.71
CA GLY A 212 17.57 -15.42 -14.67
C GLY A 212 16.20 -15.52 -15.37
N SER A 213 16.07 -15.65 -16.68
CA SER A 213 17.06 -15.97 -17.70
C SER A 213 16.44 -15.69 -19.07
N SER A 214 17.20 -14.97 -19.90
CA SER A 214 17.29 -15.14 -21.35
C SER A 214 16.58 -16.37 -21.93
N ARG A 215 15.65 -16.13 -22.86
CA ARG A 215 15.67 -16.73 -24.20
C ARG A 215 15.28 -15.67 -25.21
#